data_AF-A0A640KQC3-F1
#
_entry.id   AF-A0A640KQC3-F1
#
_cell.length_a   1.000
_cell.length_b   1.000
_cell.length_c   1.000
_cell.angle_alpha   90.00
_cell.angle_beta   90.00
_cell.angle_gamma   90.00
#
_symmetry.space_group_name_H-M   'P 1'
#
loop_
_entity.id
_entity.type
_entity.pdbx_description
1 polymer ?
#
loop_
_entity_poly.entity_id
_entity_poly.type
_entity_poly.pdbx_seq_one_letter_code
_entity_poly.pdbx_strand_id
1 'polypeptide(L)'
;MPVSRKPQNSVKGAQGRRSTTGRPLRKEKRNDFTASEAAATALPEPIAYLAGKQRSANRRAKCQMQFKELAHVICSMNSSAVPSAEAAGSSSRSVPTALPSSPSDLPTERLFPTLQIGYLARALGLNVSNQQVASIVELVEDDGPSTGFVDRRKLEYVLVDAMMTGSLGGPTLHALATANSTATTPAGDDNPVRLSAKRLLNFAPSMCVREEEVTLLRAFEALDKEKKGYLEEVELRAAMMEGDECLSTEEMDDMWMAMCDPETNRVYYRDFAEILAKE
;
A
#
# COMPACT_ATOMS: atom_id res chain seq x y z
N MET A 1 -62.70 23.57 5.79
CA MET A 1 -63.42 24.24 6.91
C MET A 1 -63.05 23.51 8.19
N PRO A 2 -62.28 24.14 9.10
CA PRO A 2 -61.68 23.51 10.27
C PRO A 2 -62.54 23.71 11.53
N VAL A 3 -62.37 22.84 12.53
CA VAL A 3 -62.82 23.13 13.90
C VAL A 3 -61.68 22.88 14.87
N SER A 4 -61.16 23.98 15.40
CA SER A 4 -60.28 24.08 16.56
C SER A 4 -60.93 23.53 17.83
N ARG A 5 -60.12 22.95 18.73
CA ARG A 5 -59.94 23.43 20.12
C ARG A 5 -58.77 22.73 20.83
N LYS A 6 -57.81 23.58 21.20
CA LYS A 6 -56.78 23.48 22.27
C LYS A 6 -57.48 23.79 23.64
N PRO A 7 -56.82 23.85 24.84
CA PRO A 7 -55.44 23.51 25.23
C PRO A 7 -55.25 22.90 26.66
N GLN A 8 -53.97 22.79 27.06
CA GLN A 8 -53.39 22.99 28.41
C GLN A 8 -53.47 21.89 29.49
N ASN A 9 -52.30 21.43 29.94
CA ASN A 9 -51.87 21.73 31.32
C ASN A 9 -50.35 21.61 31.53
N SER A 10 -49.83 22.54 32.34
CA SER A 10 -48.44 22.69 32.76
C SER A 10 -48.35 22.56 34.27
N VAL A 11 -47.32 21.89 34.82
CA VAL A 11 -46.81 22.04 36.19
C VAL A 11 -45.33 21.60 36.12
N LYS A 12 -44.28 22.45 36.21
CA LYS A 12 -43.71 23.30 37.29
C LYS A 12 -43.22 22.56 38.55
N GLY A 13 -41.92 22.70 38.84
CA GLY A 13 -41.29 22.53 40.17
C GLY A 13 -39.83 22.05 40.03
N ALA A 14 -38.79 22.90 40.09
CA ALA A 14 -38.15 23.47 41.30
C ALA A 14 -37.46 22.39 42.17
N GLN A 15 -36.31 22.53 42.83
CA GLN A 15 -35.29 23.58 43.05
C GLN A 15 -34.19 22.96 43.96
N GLY A 16 -32.95 23.45 43.87
CA GLY A 16 -31.96 23.50 44.98
C GLY A 16 -31.22 22.19 45.35
N ARG A 17 -30.00 22.14 45.89
CA ARG A 17 -29.03 23.09 46.51
C ARG A 17 -27.65 22.37 46.53
N ARG A 18 -26.52 23.06 46.27
CA ARG A 18 -25.42 23.42 47.23
C ARG A 18 -24.97 22.27 48.17
N SER A 19 -23.69 21.98 48.46
CA SER A 19 -22.43 22.75 48.40
C SER A 19 -21.28 21.89 48.99
N THR A 20 -20.01 22.26 48.69
CA THR A 20 -18.79 22.21 49.57
C THR A 20 -18.30 20.83 50.06
N THR A 21 -17.02 20.44 50.15
CA THR A 21 -15.71 21.06 50.46
C THR A 21 -14.63 20.05 50.02
N GLY A 22 -13.44 20.45 49.54
CA GLY A 22 -12.25 20.31 50.39
C GLY A 22 -10.99 19.96 49.60
N ARG A 23 -10.11 20.95 49.45
CA ARG A 23 -8.72 20.85 48.99
C ARG A 23 -7.84 20.35 50.16
N PRO A 24 -6.63 19.82 49.89
CA PRO A 24 -5.49 20.54 50.46
C PRO A 24 -4.33 20.73 49.48
N LEU A 25 -3.73 21.93 49.59
CA LEU A 25 -2.43 22.33 49.08
C LEU A 25 -1.32 21.40 49.57
N ARG A 26 -0.31 21.17 48.73
CA ARG A 26 1.08 21.04 49.20
C ARG A 26 2.08 21.63 48.20
N LYS A 27 2.53 22.84 48.57
CA LYS A 27 3.88 23.41 48.48
C LYS A 27 4.52 23.60 47.10
N GLU A 28 4.37 24.84 46.61
CA GLU A 28 5.38 25.54 45.84
C GLU A 28 6.71 25.60 46.62
N LYS A 29 7.82 25.33 45.91
CA LYS A 29 9.16 25.72 46.32
C LYS A 29 9.70 26.66 45.26
N ARG A 30 9.58 27.94 45.57
CA ARG A 30 10.15 29.08 44.84
C ARG A 30 11.66 29.09 45.08
N ASN A 31 12.46 29.14 44.03
CA ASN A 31 13.85 29.58 44.07
C ASN A 31 14.12 30.35 42.77
N ASP A 32 14.14 31.67 42.89
CA ASP A 32 14.68 32.59 41.90
C ASP A 32 16.21 32.56 42.00
N PHE A 33 16.93 32.34 40.90
CA PHE A 33 18.31 32.84 40.75
C PHE A 33 18.60 33.13 39.26
N THR A 34 18.78 34.43 39.02
CA THR A 34 19.48 35.18 37.97
C THR A 34 20.25 34.45 36.87
N ALA A 35 20.15 35.01 35.66
CA ALA A 35 20.97 34.75 34.49
C ALA A 35 22.46 35.07 34.71
N SER A 36 23.36 34.20 34.21
CA SER A 36 24.48 34.55 33.29
C SER A 36 25.28 33.28 32.93
N GLU A 37 25.48 33.09 31.62
CA GLU A 37 26.80 32.84 31.00
C GLU A 37 27.56 31.50 31.18
N ALA A 38 27.74 30.86 30.01
CA ALA A 38 28.91 30.11 29.55
C ALA A 38 29.44 28.92 30.38
N ALA A 39 29.06 27.72 29.95
CA ALA A 39 29.95 26.56 29.99
C ALA A 39 29.57 25.57 28.87
N ALA A 40 30.20 25.75 27.71
CA ALA A 40 30.25 24.75 26.65
C ALA A 40 30.97 23.50 27.19
N THR A 41 30.19 22.55 27.69
CA THR A 41 30.68 21.25 28.11
C THR A 41 30.13 20.25 27.11
N ALA A 42 31.03 19.75 26.25
CA ALA A 42 30.77 18.75 25.25
C ALA A 42 30.10 17.51 25.89
N LEU A 43 28.80 17.34 25.61
CA LEU A 43 28.10 16.08 25.87
C LEU A 43 28.33 15.17 24.65
N PRO A 44 28.73 13.90 24.86
CA PRO A 44 28.90 12.94 23.77
C PRO A 44 27.56 12.65 23.11
N GLU A 45 27.56 12.57 21.77
CA GLU A 45 26.38 12.33 20.95
C GLU A 45 25.56 11.09 21.44
N PRO A 46 24.23 11.16 21.41
CA PRO A 46 23.40 10.05 21.86
C PRO A 46 23.42 8.92 20.82
N ILE A 47 23.89 7.74 21.27
CA ILE A 47 23.90 6.43 20.58
C ILE A 47 22.49 5.98 20.09
N ALA A 48 21.43 6.74 20.41
CA ALA A 48 20.06 6.46 20.01
C ALA A 48 19.80 6.53 18.48
N TYR A 49 20.63 7.24 17.70
CA TYR A 49 20.36 7.46 16.27
C TYR A 49 20.80 6.32 15.33
N LEU A 50 21.60 5.37 15.80
CA LEU A 50 22.08 4.24 14.98
C LEU A 50 21.08 3.07 14.93
N ALA A 51 20.26 2.91 15.97
CA ALA A 51 19.27 1.84 16.03
C ALA A 51 18.13 2.02 14.99
N GLY A 52 17.73 3.26 14.69
CA GLY A 52 16.68 3.55 13.70
C GLY A 52 17.11 3.25 12.26
N LYS A 53 18.32 3.66 11.87
CA LYS A 53 18.87 3.41 10.53
C LYS A 53 19.16 1.94 10.28
N GLN A 54 19.67 1.22 11.28
CA GLN A 54 19.95 -0.21 11.13
C GLN A 54 18.67 -1.05 10.99
N ARG A 55 17.60 -0.68 11.71
CA ARG A 55 16.30 -1.34 11.59
C ARG A 55 15.65 -1.11 10.22
N SER A 56 15.74 0.10 9.67
CA SER A 56 15.18 0.38 8.33
C SER A 56 15.97 -0.31 7.22
N ALA A 57 17.30 -0.38 7.33
CA ALA A 57 18.14 -1.11 6.38
C ALA A 57 17.85 -2.62 6.40
N ASN A 58 17.73 -3.22 7.59
CA ASN A 58 17.38 -4.63 7.73
C ASN A 58 15.98 -4.94 7.17
N ARG A 59 14.99 -4.08 7.48
CA ARG A 59 13.63 -4.21 6.92
C ARG A 59 13.65 -4.13 5.39
N ARG A 60 14.37 -3.17 4.82
CA ARG A 60 14.52 -3.04 3.36
C ARG A 60 15.19 -4.27 2.75
N ALA A 61 16.26 -4.79 3.34
CA ALA A 61 16.93 -6.00 2.87
C ALA A 61 15.97 -7.20 2.87
N LYS A 62 15.14 -7.34 3.90
CA LYS A 62 14.10 -8.38 3.96
C LYS A 62 13.07 -8.23 2.82
N CYS A 63 12.58 -7.01 2.57
CA CYS A 63 11.66 -6.74 1.46
C CYS A 63 12.30 -7.05 0.09
N GLN A 64 13.58 -6.70 -0.11
CA GLN A 64 14.31 -7.03 -1.33
C GLN A 64 14.45 -8.53 -1.53
N MET A 65 14.74 -9.29 -0.48
CA MET A 65 14.78 -10.76 -0.56
C MET A 65 13.43 -11.35 -0.94
N GLN A 66 12.34 -10.89 -0.32
CA GLN A 66 10.98 -11.32 -0.67
C GLN A 66 10.64 -11.01 -2.13
N PHE A 67 10.97 -9.81 -2.62
CA PHE A 67 10.81 -9.45 -4.03
C PHE A 67 11.59 -10.40 -4.94
N LYS A 68 12.86 -10.66 -4.64
CA LYS A 68 13.72 -11.50 -5.49
C LYS A 68 13.21 -12.94 -5.59
N GLU A 69 12.81 -13.53 -4.46
CA GLU A 69 12.24 -14.87 -4.39
C GLU A 69 10.95 -14.98 -5.21
N LEU A 70 9.99 -14.08 -4.99
CA LEU A 70 8.71 -14.11 -5.70
C LEU A 70 8.86 -13.82 -7.19
N ALA A 71 9.68 -12.83 -7.56
CA ALA A 71 9.93 -12.51 -8.96
C ALA A 71 10.57 -13.71 -9.69
N HIS A 72 11.50 -14.42 -9.04
CA HIS A 72 12.10 -15.62 -9.59
C HIS A 72 11.05 -16.73 -9.80
N VAL A 73 10.20 -17.00 -8.81
CA VAL A 73 9.13 -18.01 -8.92
C VAL A 73 8.20 -17.67 -10.09
N ILE A 74 7.68 -16.44 -10.16
CA ILE A 74 6.74 -16.02 -11.22
C ILE A 74 7.39 -16.10 -12.61
N CYS A 75 8.65 -15.69 -12.76
CA CYS A 75 9.36 -15.83 -14.03
C CYS A 75 9.55 -17.31 -14.41
N SER A 76 9.92 -18.17 -13.44
CA SER A 76 10.15 -19.61 -13.69
C SER A 76 8.88 -20.36 -14.12
N MET A 77 7.72 -20.02 -13.55
CA MET A 77 6.44 -20.64 -13.90
C MET A 77 5.99 -20.32 -15.34
N ASN A 78 6.40 -19.17 -15.88
CA ASN A 78 6.03 -18.73 -17.22
C ASN A 78 6.99 -19.23 -18.30
N SER A 79 8.25 -19.56 -17.96
CA SER A 79 9.22 -20.10 -18.92
C SER A 79 8.92 -21.54 -19.37
N SER A 80 8.09 -22.30 -18.64
CA SER A 80 7.67 -23.65 -19.04
C SER A 80 6.50 -23.67 -20.03
N ALA A 81 5.97 -22.51 -20.43
CA ALA A 81 4.77 -22.37 -21.25
C ALA A 81 5.05 -21.88 -22.68
N VAL A 82 6.15 -22.32 -23.31
CA VAL A 82 6.39 -22.05 -24.74
C VAL A 82 5.81 -23.22 -25.56
N PRO A 83 4.75 -23.02 -26.36
CA PRO A 83 4.36 -24.01 -27.35
C PRO A 83 5.42 -24.03 -28.47
N SER A 84 5.97 -25.21 -28.73
CA SER A 84 6.82 -25.48 -29.88
C SER A 84 6.11 -25.05 -31.16
N ALA A 85 6.56 -23.96 -31.78
CA ALA A 85 6.14 -23.60 -33.13
C ALA A 85 6.68 -24.66 -34.09
N GLU A 86 5.78 -25.49 -34.63
CA GLU A 86 6.08 -26.42 -35.71
C GLU A 86 6.61 -25.64 -36.91
N ALA A 87 7.87 -25.95 -37.24
CA ALA A 87 8.56 -25.43 -38.40
C ALA A 87 7.96 -26.05 -39.68
N ALA A 88 7.41 -25.20 -40.55
CA ALA A 88 7.20 -25.51 -41.94
C ALA A 88 8.57 -25.63 -42.64
N GLY A 89 9.01 -26.86 -42.90
CA GLY A 89 10.21 -27.16 -43.66
C GLY A 89 9.93 -27.28 -45.16
N SER A 90 10.63 -26.50 -45.97
CA SER A 90 10.96 -26.88 -47.34
C SER A 90 12.47 -26.74 -47.56
N SER A 91 13.05 -27.84 -48.05
CA SER A 91 14.46 -28.12 -48.30
C SER A 91 15.13 -27.16 -49.30
N SER A 92 16.41 -26.81 -49.08
CA SER A 92 17.56 -27.46 -49.74
C SER A 92 18.92 -26.77 -49.48
N ARG A 93 19.92 -27.61 -49.12
CA ARG A 93 21.39 -27.60 -49.43
C ARG A 93 22.19 -26.27 -49.39
N SER A 94 23.43 -26.14 -48.92
CA SER A 94 24.44 -26.94 -48.19
C SER A 94 25.77 -26.14 -48.24
N VAL A 95 26.55 -25.97 -47.16
CA VAL A 95 27.92 -26.49 -46.91
C VAL A 95 28.63 -25.53 -45.90
N PRO A 96 29.54 -26.02 -45.03
CA PRO A 96 29.82 -25.45 -43.70
C PRO A 96 31.12 -24.64 -43.66
N THR A 97 31.36 -23.88 -42.57
CA THR A 97 32.66 -23.73 -41.87
C THR A 97 32.54 -22.75 -40.71
N ALA A 98 33.18 -23.13 -39.58
CA ALA A 98 33.49 -22.35 -38.38
C ALA A 98 32.38 -22.17 -37.31
N LEU A 99 32.41 -23.08 -36.33
CA LEU A 99 32.17 -22.72 -34.93
C LEU A 99 33.13 -21.60 -34.51
N PRO A 100 32.65 -20.67 -33.69
CA PRO A 100 33.17 -20.64 -32.33
C PRO A 100 32.05 -20.58 -31.28
N SER A 101 32.19 -21.45 -30.29
CA SER A 101 31.91 -21.28 -28.86
C SER A 101 30.87 -20.24 -28.45
N SER A 102 29.78 -20.73 -27.86
CA SER A 102 28.99 -20.05 -26.84
C SER A 102 29.88 -19.29 -25.86
N PRO A 103 29.60 -18.01 -25.61
CA PRO A 103 29.16 -17.65 -24.27
C PRO A 103 28.14 -16.50 -24.30
N SER A 104 27.04 -16.60 -23.55
CA SER A 104 26.39 -15.48 -22.84
C SER A 104 25.04 -15.93 -22.26
N ASP A 105 25.02 -16.10 -20.95
CA ASP A 105 23.84 -16.13 -20.13
C ASP A 105 23.01 -14.82 -20.28
N LEU A 106 21.72 -15.00 -20.57
CA LEU A 106 20.54 -14.27 -20.07
C LEU A 106 20.45 -12.72 -20.20
N PRO A 107 19.74 -12.22 -21.23
CA PRO A 107 18.99 -10.96 -21.17
C PRO A 107 17.69 -11.08 -20.33
N THR A 108 17.21 -12.30 -20.09
CA THR A 108 15.89 -12.58 -19.51
C THR A 108 15.82 -12.30 -18.00
N GLU A 109 16.95 -12.22 -17.29
CA GLU A 109 16.93 -11.94 -15.83
C GLU A 109 16.65 -10.47 -15.49
N ARG A 110 16.94 -9.54 -16.41
CA ARG A 110 16.78 -8.10 -16.19
C ARG A 110 15.37 -7.61 -16.53
N LEU A 111 14.57 -8.41 -17.24
CA LEU A 111 13.24 -8.05 -17.71
C LEU A 111 12.16 -8.81 -16.93
N PHE A 112 11.06 -8.14 -16.61
CA PHE A 112 9.91 -8.71 -15.94
C PHE A 112 8.64 -8.50 -16.78
N PRO A 113 7.79 -9.52 -17.00
CA PRO A 113 6.59 -9.38 -17.83
C PRO A 113 5.58 -8.40 -17.21
N THR A 114 5.12 -7.43 -18.00
CA THR A 114 4.22 -6.36 -17.54
C THR A 114 2.91 -6.93 -16.96
N LEU A 115 2.36 -7.97 -17.58
CA LEU A 115 1.11 -8.61 -17.15
C LEU A 115 1.21 -9.29 -15.78
N GLN A 116 2.43 -9.59 -15.32
CA GLN A 116 2.67 -10.29 -14.05
C GLN A 116 2.87 -9.34 -12.88
N ILE A 117 2.95 -8.02 -13.11
CA ILE A 117 3.26 -7.03 -12.08
C ILE A 117 2.17 -6.99 -11.01
N GLY A 118 0.90 -7.06 -11.40
CA GLY A 118 -0.21 -7.08 -10.45
C GLY A 118 -0.17 -8.30 -9.52
N TYR A 119 0.13 -9.48 -10.07
CA TYR A 119 0.29 -10.70 -9.28
C TYR A 119 1.47 -10.60 -8.30
N LEU A 120 2.61 -10.09 -8.77
CA LEU A 120 3.79 -9.90 -7.92
C LEU A 120 3.51 -8.90 -6.78
N ALA A 121 2.90 -7.75 -7.08
CA ALA A 121 2.59 -6.74 -6.07
C ALA A 121 1.63 -7.28 -5.00
N ARG A 122 0.58 -8.01 -5.41
CA ARG A 122 -0.35 -8.66 -4.46
C ARG A 122 0.30 -9.77 -3.65
N ALA A 123 1.18 -10.58 -4.27
CA ALA A 123 1.94 -11.60 -3.57
C ALA A 123 2.93 -11.01 -2.54
N LEU A 124 3.36 -9.76 -2.73
CA LEU A 124 4.15 -9.00 -1.75
C LEU A 124 3.31 -8.39 -0.62
N GLY A 125 1.99 -8.61 -0.62
CA GLY A 125 1.05 -8.09 0.37
C GLY A 125 0.60 -6.65 0.12
N LEU A 126 0.84 -6.10 -1.09
CA LEU A 126 0.32 -4.78 -1.47
C LEU A 126 -1.11 -4.94 -2.01
N ASN A 127 -2.02 -4.10 -1.53
CA ASN A 127 -3.37 -4.02 -2.06
C ASN A 127 -3.40 -3.04 -3.23
N VAL A 128 -3.08 -3.53 -4.43
CA VAL A 128 -3.04 -2.70 -5.65
C VAL A 128 -4.23 -2.94 -6.57
N SER A 129 -4.93 -1.85 -6.92
CA SER A 129 -5.97 -1.83 -7.95
C SER A 129 -5.37 -1.97 -9.35
N ASN A 130 -6.18 -2.34 -10.35
CA ASN A 130 -5.69 -2.44 -11.73
C ASN A 130 -5.20 -1.09 -12.27
N GLN A 131 -5.81 0.02 -11.84
CA GLN A 131 -5.34 1.37 -12.16
C GLN A 131 -3.97 1.65 -11.53
N GLN A 132 -3.76 1.25 -10.28
CA GLN A 132 -2.46 1.36 -9.61
C GLN A 132 -1.39 0.47 -10.26
N VAL A 133 -1.74 -0.70 -10.76
CA VAL A 133 -0.83 -1.55 -11.54
C VAL A 133 -0.41 -0.86 -12.84
N ALA A 134 -1.35 -0.31 -13.60
CA ALA A 134 -1.02 0.46 -14.81
C ALA A 134 -0.11 1.65 -14.51
N SER A 135 -0.39 2.33 -13.40
CA SER A 135 0.43 3.39 -12.82
C SER A 135 1.86 2.94 -12.47
N ILE A 136 2.05 1.75 -11.88
CA ILE A 136 3.37 1.16 -11.63
C ILE A 136 4.10 0.91 -12.96
N VAL A 137 3.40 0.35 -13.95
CA VAL A 137 3.98 0.08 -15.28
C VAL A 137 4.46 1.38 -15.92
N GLU A 138 3.61 2.40 -15.94
CA GLU A 138 3.96 3.72 -16.46
C GLU A 138 5.17 4.31 -15.74
N LEU A 139 5.31 4.10 -14.44
CA LEU A 139 6.45 4.60 -13.68
C LEU A 139 7.78 3.91 -14.05
N VAL A 140 7.73 2.63 -14.38
CA VAL A 140 8.90 1.76 -14.58
C VAL A 140 9.32 1.68 -16.05
N GLU A 141 8.37 1.77 -16.99
CA GLU A 141 8.63 1.76 -18.43
C GLU A 141 9.42 3.00 -18.88
N ASP A 142 10.28 2.83 -19.88
CA ASP A 142 11.01 3.93 -20.50
C ASP A 142 10.13 4.73 -21.46
N ASP A 143 10.62 5.90 -21.91
CA ASP A 143 9.96 6.73 -22.93
C ASP A 143 10.08 6.05 -24.30
N GLY A 144 9.24 5.03 -24.54
CA GLY A 144 9.21 4.23 -25.76
C GLY A 144 7.92 3.41 -25.88
N PRO A 145 7.73 2.68 -26.99
CA PRO A 145 6.61 1.78 -27.14
C PRO A 145 6.67 0.69 -26.06
N SER A 146 5.52 0.34 -25.48
CA SER A 146 5.47 -0.75 -24.48
C SER A 146 5.97 -2.04 -25.12
N THR A 147 7.01 -2.61 -24.51
CA THR A 147 7.62 -3.85 -24.98
C THR A 147 6.93 -5.09 -24.40
N GLY A 148 5.95 -4.90 -23.51
CA GLY A 148 5.37 -5.97 -22.69
C GLY A 148 6.28 -6.44 -21.55
N PHE A 149 7.44 -5.80 -21.37
CA PHE A 149 8.40 -6.07 -20.32
C PHE A 149 8.88 -4.79 -19.65
N VAL A 150 9.23 -4.88 -18.37
CA VAL A 150 9.78 -3.79 -17.58
C VAL A 150 11.13 -4.17 -16.98
N ASP A 151 11.98 -3.18 -16.68
CA ASP A 151 13.24 -3.42 -15.98
C ASP A 151 12.97 -3.87 -14.54
N ARG A 152 13.44 -5.08 -14.21
CA ARG A 152 13.30 -5.70 -12.90
C ARG A 152 13.89 -4.85 -11.77
N ARG A 153 14.99 -4.13 -12.02
CA ARG A 153 15.64 -3.27 -11.00
C ARG A 153 14.78 -2.06 -10.66
N LYS A 154 14.18 -1.44 -11.67
CA LYS A 154 13.24 -0.32 -11.50
C LYS A 154 11.98 -0.79 -10.78
N LEU A 155 11.44 -1.97 -11.16
CA LEU A 155 10.28 -2.57 -10.51
C LEU A 155 10.55 -2.92 -9.04
N GLU A 156 11.70 -3.55 -8.75
CA GLU A 156 12.15 -3.85 -7.38
C GLU A 156 12.13 -2.59 -6.52
N TYR A 157 12.69 -1.50 -7.05
CA TYR A 157 12.79 -0.24 -6.33
C TYR A 157 11.42 0.34 -5.98
N VAL A 158 10.49 0.37 -6.95
CA VAL A 158 9.12 0.89 -6.74
C VAL A 158 8.35 0.03 -5.74
N LEU A 159 8.35 -1.29 -5.89
CA LEU A 159 7.58 -2.17 -5.01
C LEU A 159 8.17 -2.26 -3.60
N VAL A 160 9.50 -2.29 -3.46
CA VAL A 160 10.14 -2.28 -2.13
C VAL A 160 9.90 -0.95 -1.43
N ASP A 161 9.92 0.18 -2.14
CA ASP A 161 9.56 1.46 -1.53
C ASP A 161 8.09 1.49 -1.07
N ALA A 162 7.19 0.95 -1.88
CA ALA A 162 5.78 0.80 -1.54
C ALA A 162 5.57 -0.08 -0.30
N MET A 163 6.29 -1.19 -0.16
CA MET A 163 6.24 -2.05 1.04
C MET A 163 6.80 -1.35 2.31
N MET A 164 7.72 -0.40 2.13
CA MET A 164 8.35 0.31 3.23
C MET A 164 7.54 1.52 3.69
N THR A 165 6.96 2.26 2.73
CA THR A 165 6.26 3.53 2.96
C THR A 165 4.76 3.38 3.02
N GLY A 166 4.22 2.34 2.37
CA GLY A 166 2.80 2.10 2.22
C GLY A 166 2.12 2.87 1.08
N SER A 167 2.90 3.63 0.31
CA SER A 167 2.40 4.46 -0.77
C SER A 167 3.17 4.21 -2.06
N LEU A 168 2.46 4.05 -3.17
CA LEU A 168 3.02 4.12 -4.52
C LEU A 168 3.27 5.59 -4.87
N GLY A 169 4.44 5.90 -5.43
CA GLY A 169 4.77 7.28 -5.82
C GLY A 169 5.04 8.22 -4.66
N GLY A 170 5.36 7.70 -3.47
CA GLY A 170 5.57 8.51 -2.27
C GLY A 170 6.78 9.45 -2.30
N PRO A 171 6.97 10.27 -1.26
CA PRO A 171 8.05 11.27 -1.17
C PRO A 171 9.46 10.67 -1.35
N THR A 172 9.65 9.42 -0.95
CA THR A 172 10.94 8.70 -1.08
C THR A 172 11.33 8.51 -2.55
N LEU A 173 10.38 8.11 -3.41
CA LEU A 173 10.60 7.96 -4.84
C LEU A 173 10.88 9.31 -5.50
N HIS A 174 10.16 10.36 -5.10
CA HIS A 174 10.42 11.73 -5.58
C HIS A 174 11.82 12.21 -5.20
N ALA A 175 12.22 12.05 -3.94
CA ALA A 175 13.54 12.47 -3.47
C ALA A 175 14.66 11.75 -4.24
N LEU A 176 14.49 10.44 -4.52
CA LEU A 176 15.46 9.69 -5.30
C LEU A 176 15.52 10.13 -6.77
N ALA A 177 14.37 10.40 -7.39
CA ALA A 177 14.33 10.91 -8.76
C ALA A 177 14.97 12.29 -8.89
N THR A 178 14.77 13.17 -7.92
CA THR A 178 15.44 14.48 -7.86
C THR A 178 16.95 14.31 -7.70
N ALA A 179 17.40 13.46 -6.77
CA ALA A 179 18.83 13.18 -6.57
C ALA A 179 19.49 12.62 -7.85
N ASN A 180 18.82 11.67 -8.52
CA ASN A 180 19.35 11.04 -9.73
C ASN A 180 19.33 11.96 -10.96
N SER A 181 18.51 13.00 -10.99
CA SER A 181 18.50 14.00 -12.07
C SER A 181 19.72 14.93 -12.01
N THR A 182 20.36 15.04 -10.85
CA THR A 182 21.56 15.88 -10.65
C THR A 182 22.88 15.16 -10.91
N ALA A 183 22.89 13.83 -10.98
CA ALA A 183 24.09 13.03 -11.22
C ALA A 183 24.42 12.94 -12.72
N THR A 184 25.54 13.54 -13.16
CA THR A 184 25.96 13.58 -14.58
C THR A 184 26.73 12.33 -15.05
N THR A 185 26.75 11.24 -14.28
CA THR A 185 27.61 10.08 -14.58
C THR A 185 27.02 9.17 -15.67
N PRO A 186 27.80 8.80 -16.71
CA PRO A 186 27.34 7.92 -17.79
C PRO A 186 27.11 6.47 -17.33
N ALA A 187 26.28 5.76 -18.09
CA ALA A 187 25.79 4.40 -17.86
C ALA A 187 26.91 3.35 -17.72
N GLY A 188 27.31 3.05 -16.49
CA GLY A 188 27.96 1.78 -16.12
C GLY A 188 26.95 0.82 -15.47
N ASP A 189 27.22 -0.48 -15.45
CA ASP A 189 26.32 -1.53 -14.92
C ASP A 189 25.96 -1.38 -13.42
N ASP A 190 26.71 -0.55 -12.69
CA ASP A 190 26.48 -0.20 -11.27
C ASP A 190 25.73 1.13 -11.07
N ASN A 191 25.18 1.73 -12.13
CA ASN A 191 24.50 3.02 -12.01
C ASN A 191 23.22 2.94 -11.16
N PRO A 192 22.91 4.00 -10.40
CA PRO A 192 21.69 4.06 -9.60
C PRO A 192 20.45 3.95 -10.49
N VAL A 193 19.48 3.17 -10.02
CA VAL A 193 18.19 2.96 -10.69
C VAL A 193 17.54 4.31 -10.99
N ARG A 194 17.34 4.63 -12.27
CA ARG A 194 16.72 5.89 -12.72
C ARG A 194 15.26 5.64 -13.12
N LEU A 195 14.34 6.19 -12.34
CA LEU A 195 12.94 6.33 -12.71
C LEU A 195 12.74 7.64 -13.50
N SER A 196 11.67 7.71 -14.29
CA SER A 196 11.35 8.91 -15.06
C SER A 196 10.85 10.02 -14.11
N ALA A 197 11.69 11.04 -13.89
CA ALA A 197 11.34 12.16 -12.99
C ALA A 197 10.06 12.90 -13.42
N LYS A 198 9.83 13.01 -14.74
CA LYS A 198 8.60 13.60 -15.29
C LYS A 198 7.34 12.81 -14.92
N ARG A 199 7.37 11.48 -15.01
CA ARG A 199 6.20 10.65 -14.68
C ARG A 199 5.96 10.65 -13.18
N LEU A 200 7.01 10.57 -12.36
CA LEU A 200 6.89 10.72 -10.91
C LEU A 200 6.25 12.05 -10.51
N LEU A 201 6.66 13.18 -11.11
CA LEU A 201 6.06 14.49 -10.81
C LEU A 201 4.55 14.56 -11.09
N ASN A 202 4.09 13.82 -12.10
CA ASN A 202 2.67 13.75 -12.45
C ASN A 202 1.93 12.63 -11.71
N PHE A 203 2.65 11.81 -10.95
CA PHE A 203 2.09 10.68 -10.24
C PHE A 203 1.51 11.14 -8.90
N ALA A 204 0.20 11.01 -8.73
CA ALA A 204 -0.43 11.23 -7.44
C ALA A 204 -0.09 10.05 -6.51
N PRO A 205 0.53 10.29 -5.33
CA PRO A 205 0.81 9.22 -4.39
C PRO A 205 -0.47 8.49 -4.00
N SER A 206 -0.42 7.16 -4.00
CA SER A 206 -1.60 6.33 -3.75
C SER A 206 -1.30 5.27 -2.70
N MET A 207 -2.19 5.11 -1.73
CA MET A 207 -2.05 4.12 -0.65
C MET A 207 -2.21 2.72 -1.21
N CYS A 208 -1.34 1.81 -0.78
CA CYS A 208 -1.31 0.42 -1.28
C CYS A 208 -1.08 -0.60 -0.15
N VAL A 209 -1.15 -0.17 1.11
CA VAL A 209 -1.18 -1.07 2.27
C VAL A 209 -2.62 -1.49 2.53
N ARG A 210 -2.78 -2.71 3.01
CA ARG A 210 -4.03 -3.09 3.67
C ARG A 210 -4.21 -2.31 4.96
N GLU A 211 -5.45 -1.95 5.24
CA GLU A 211 -5.81 -1.38 6.52
C GLU A 211 -5.69 -2.44 7.62
N GLU A 212 -5.33 -2.00 8.83
CA GLU A 212 -5.32 -2.89 9.99
C GLU A 212 -6.74 -3.34 10.34
N GLU A 213 -6.86 -4.56 10.91
CA GLU A 213 -8.12 -5.12 11.39
C GLU A 213 -8.92 -4.13 12.23
N VAL A 214 -8.24 -3.39 13.12
CA VAL A 214 -8.87 -2.38 13.99
C VAL A 214 -9.50 -1.24 13.19
N THR A 215 -8.86 -0.80 12.10
CA THR A 215 -9.40 0.26 11.23
C THR A 215 -10.61 -0.24 10.46
N LEU A 216 -10.52 -1.45 9.89
CA LEU A 216 -11.62 -2.08 9.16
C LEU A 216 -12.83 -2.33 10.07
N LEU A 217 -12.60 -2.87 11.26
CA LEU A 217 -13.65 -3.12 12.25
C LEU A 217 -14.34 -1.82 12.66
N ARG A 218 -13.59 -0.73 12.88
CA ARG A 218 -14.19 0.59 13.15
C ARG A 218 -15.03 1.12 11.99
N ALA A 219 -14.64 0.86 10.75
CA ALA A 219 -15.42 1.25 9.59
C ALA A 219 -16.76 0.48 9.55
N PHE A 220 -16.75 -0.83 9.80
CA PHE A 220 -17.98 -1.62 9.88
C PHE A 220 -18.86 -1.24 11.07
N GLU A 221 -18.28 -0.94 12.24
CA GLU A 221 -19.01 -0.43 13.40
C GLU A 221 -19.68 0.93 13.11
N ALA A 222 -19.14 1.74 12.19
CA ALA A 222 -19.77 2.98 11.76
C ALA A 222 -20.97 2.75 10.83
N LEU A 223 -20.99 1.63 10.09
CA LEU A 223 -22.13 1.20 9.27
C LEU A 223 -23.25 0.59 10.13
N ASP A 224 -22.87 -0.18 11.15
CA ASP A 224 -23.79 -0.80 12.13
C ASP A 224 -24.24 0.23 13.18
N LYS A 225 -25.17 1.13 12.79
CA LYS A 225 -25.71 2.20 13.64
C LYS A 225 -26.34 1.68 14.95
N GLU A 226 -26.82 0.45 14.94
CA GLU A 226 -27.48 -0.20 16.08
C GLU A 226 -26.51 -1.02 16.94
N LYS A 227 -25.24 -1.18 16.52
CA LYS A 227 -24.20 -1.98 17.19
C LYS A 227 -24.64 -3.43 17.45
N LYS A 228 -25.30 -4.03 16.46
CA LYS A 228 -25.77 -5.42 16.47
C LYS A 228 -24.62 -6.42 16.47
N GLY A 229 -23.46 -6.05 15.92
CA GLY A 229 -22.33 -6.95 15.69
C GLY A 229 -22.39 -7.70 14.35
N TYR A 230 -23.39 -7.40 13.52
CA TYR A 230 -23.55 -7.94 12.18
C TYR A 230 -24.22 -6.92 11.26
N LEU A 231 -24.07 -7.08 9.95
CA LEU A 231 -24.75 -6.29 8.92
C LEU A 231 -25.74 -7.16 8.14
N GLU A 232 -26.89 -6.56 7.82
CA GLU A 232 -27.88 -7.13 6.90
C GLU A 232 -27.61 -6.69 5.46
N GLU A 233 -28.13 -7.44 4.48
CA GLU A 233 -27.89 -7.20 3.05
C GLU A 233 -28.25 -5.77 2.64
N VAL A 234 -29.38 -5.27 3.15
CA VAL A 234 -29.88 -3.93 2.85
C VAL A 234 -28.92 -2.85 3.38
N GLU A 235 -28.39 -3.04 4.59
CA GLU A 235 -27.47 -2.10 5.22
C GLU A 235 -26.12 -2.06 4.48
N LEU A 236 -25.59 -3.24 4.13
CA LEU A 236 -24.33 -3.35 3.40
C LEU A 236 -24.46 -2.84 1.96
N ARG A 237 -25.55 -3.21 1.27
CA ARG A 237 -25.80 -2.76 -0.12
C ARG A 237 -25.95 -1.25 -0.18
N ALA A 238 -26.66 -0.63 0.76
CA ALA A 238 -26.75 0.83 0.84
C ALA A 238 -25.36 1.46 1.04
N ALA A 239 -24.57 0.94 1.98
CA ALA A 239 -23.23 1.47 2.25
C ALA A 239 -22.28 1.37 1.05
N MET A 240 -22.38 0.30 0.26
CA MET A 240 -21.43 -0.02 -0.81
C MET A 240 -21.88 0.47 -2.19
N MET A 241 -23.16 0.85 -2.35
CA MET A 241 -23.72 1.32 -3.62
C MET A 241 -24.13 2.80 -3.62
N GLU A 242 -24.09 3.51 -2.48
CA GLU A 242 -24.52 4.92 -2.37
C GLU A 242 -23.33 5.91 -2.22
N GLY A 243 -22.08 5.46 -2.41
CA GLY A 243 -20.86 6.25 -2.24
C GLY A 243 -20.27 6.86 -3.52
N ASP A 244 -19.10 7.50 -3.41
CA ASP A 244 -18.34 8.01 -4.58
C ASP A 244 -17.69 6.85 -5.37
N GLU A 245 -17.46 5.72 -4.72
CA GLU A 245 -16.96 4.46 -5.30
C GLU A 245 -17.98 3.35 -5.05
N CYS A 246 -18.98 3.24 -5.93
CA CYS A 246 -20.02 2.21 -5.82
C CYS A 246 -19.55 0.88 -6.41
N LEU A 247 -19.88 -0.21 -5.72
CA LEU A 247 -19.86 -1.54 -6.33
C LEU A 247 -21.01 -1.68 -7.33
N SER A 248 -20.78 -2.42 -8.41
CA SER A 248 -21.87 -2.90 -9.25
C SER A 248 -22.75 -3.89 -8.49
N THR A 249 -23.99 -4.10 -8.98
CA THR A 249 -24.88 -5.12 -8.41
C THR A 249 -24.24 -6.51 -8.41
N GLU A 250 -23.52 -6.86 -9.48
CA GLU A 250 -22.85 -8.16 -9.59
C GLU A 250 -21.73 -8.31 -8.55
N GLU A 251 -20.87 -7.29 -8.42
CA GLU A 251 -19.80 -7.30 -7.42
C GLU A 251 -20.34 -7.31 -5.99
N MET A 252 -21.46 -6.61 -5.73
CA MET A 252 -22.13 -6.62 -4.44
C MET A 252 -22.71 -7.98 -4.10
N ASP A 253 -23.29 -8.67 -5.08
CA ASP A 253 -23.86 -10.01 -4.91
C ASP A 253 -22.76 -11.04 -4.65
N ASP A 254 -21.67 -10.99 -5.43
CA ASP A 254 -20.48 -11.83 -5.21
C ASP A 254 -19.88 -11.59 -3.82
N MET A 255 -19.76 -10.33 -3.44
CA MET A 255 -19.24 -9.92 -2.14
C MET A 255 -20.17 -10.38 -0.99
N TRP A 256 -21.49 -10.26 -1.14
CA TRP A 256 -22.46 -10.76 -0.18
C TRP A 256 -22.36 -12.27 -0.03
N MET A 257 -22.30 -13.01 -1.14
CA MET A 257 -22.16 -14.47 -1.13
C MET A 257 -20.87 -14.95 -0.47
N ALA A 258 -19.78 -14.18 -0.58
CA ALA A 258 -18.52 -14.48 0.08
C ALA A 258 -18.53 -14.19 1.58
N MET A 259 -19.31 -13.19 2.01
CA MET A 259 -19.33 -12.71 3.41
C MET A 259 -20.44 -13.31 4.27
N CYS A 260 -21.55 -13.68 3.65
CA CYS A 260 -22.76 -14.05 4.34
C CYS A 260 -22.62 -15.44 4.95
N ASP A 261 -22.96 -15.58 6.23
CA ASP A 261 -23.09 -16.88 6.87
C ASP A 261 -24.32 -17.62 6.31
N PRO A 262 -24.16 -18.81 5.69
CA PRO A 262 -25.25 -19.54 5.06
C PRO A 262 -26.35 -19.96 6.04
N GLU A 263 -26.06 -20.03 7.34
CA GLU A 263 -27.04 -20.42 8.37
C GLU A 263 -27.90 -19.23 8.83
N THR A 264 -27.28 -18.07 9.02
CA THR A 264 -27.95 -16.91 9.62
C THR A 264 -28.34 -15.81 8.63
N ASN A 265 -27.87 -15.89 7.39
CA ASN A 265 -28.01 -14.86 6.35
C ASN A 265 -27.55 -13.47 6.82
N ARG A 266 -26.44 -13.42 7.58
CA ARG A 266 -25.88 -12.20 8.18
C ARG A 266 -24.38 -12.16 7.98
N VAL A 267 -23.85 -10.94 7.94
CA VAL A 267 -22.40 -10.70 7.84
C VAL A 267 -21.85 -10.30 9.20
N TYR A 268 -21.10 -11.19 9.85
CA TYR A 268 -20.39 -10.89 11.09
C TYR A 268 -19.07 -10.18 10.78
N TYR A 269 -19.10 -8.85 10.84
CA TYR A 269 -18.00 -8.01 10.36
C TYR A 269 -16.70 -8.11 11.18
N ARG A 270 -16.72 -8.71 12.38
CA ARG A 270 -15.49 -8.95 13.16
C ARG A 270 -14.60 -9.97 12.48
N ASP A 271 -15.17 -11.12 12.16
CA ASP A 271 -14.46 -12.20 11.49
C ASP A 271 -14.06 -11.76 10.08
N PHE A 272 -14.91 -10.99 9.42
CA PHE A 272 -14.61 -10.46 8.09
C PHE A 272 -13.49 -9.41 8.10
N ALA A 273 -13.46 -8.49 9.08
CA ALA A 273 -12.37 -7.53 9.21
C ALA A 273 -11.03 -8.23 9.50
N GLU A 274 -11.04 -9.32 10.25
CA GLU A 274 -9.87 -10.16 10.50
C GLU A 274 -9.36 -10.82 9.20
N ILE A 275 -10.28 -11.35 8.37
CA ILE A 275 -9.96 -11.92 7.06
C ILE A 275 -9.36 -10.84 6.14
N LEU A 276 -10.02 -9.70 5.98
CA LEU A 276 -9.56 -8.60 5.11
C LEU A 276 -8.21 -8.02 5.53
N ALA A 277 -7.89 -8.03 6.83
CA ALA A 277 -6.59 -7.58 7.31
C ALA A 277 -5.46 -8.59 7.02
N LYS A 278 -5.79 -9.88 6.91
CA LYS A 278 -4.82 -10.98 6.77
C LYS A 278 -4.62 -11.44 5.33
N GLU A 279 -5.69 -11.57 4.55
CA GLU A 279 -5.70 -12.12 3.19
C GLU A 279 -5.35 -11.12 2.11
#